data_AF-A0AA96WK92-F1
#
_entry.id   AF-A0AA96WK92-F1
#
_cell.length_a   1.000
_cell.length_b   1.000
_cell.length_c   1.000
_cell.angle_alpha   90.00
_cell.angle_beta   90.00
_cell.angle_gamma   90.00
#
_symmetry.space_group_name_H-M   'P 1'
#
loop_
_entity.id
_entity.type
_entity.pdbx_description
1 polymer ?
#
loop_
_entity_poly.entity_id
_entity_poly.type
_entity_poly.pdbx_seq_one_letter_code
_entity_poly.pdbx_strand_id
1 'polypeptide(L)'
;MTYSPLVDALLQLGEKHLRLRNKWADYAEVFGLTADHIPELIQMAIDQDLNWANSESLEVWAPVHAWRALGQLKAEAAIDPLLSVFNQMEDSDWFREEMPAVFALIGPAVLAPVKDFLANPENAFYCRWTAANILVKLGKAHPEVRQDCIVALVERLEQFSKNSREFNGMIISCLIDLQAQDTAPQIERAYAAKWVDVSICGDWIDVQRDLGLISRAEAYERRHHVDAERLRSKASKLPPASTKGFGTGTSKLQKKKAR
;
A
#
# COMPACT_ATOMS: atom_id res chain seq x y z
N MET A 1 16.79 3.02 -31.51
CA MET A 1 15.51 2.60 -32.14
C MET A 1 14.90 3.82 -32.82
N THR A 2 13.93 3.66 -33.73
CA THR A 2 13.33 4.80 -34.45
C THR A 2 11.83 4.82 -34.18
N TYR A 3 11.39 5.82 -33.41
CA TYR A 3 9.99 6.10 -33.13
C TYR A 3 9.40 7.01 -34.22
N SER A 4 8.09 6.99 -34.40
CA SER A 4 7.38 7.99 -35.19
C SER A 4 7.57 9.39 -34.57
N PRO A 5 7.49 10.48 -35.35
CA PRO A 5 7.74 11.83 -34.83
C PRO A 5 6.92 12.22 -33.59
N LEU A 6 5.69 11.70 -33.46
CA LEU A 6 4.82 11.99 -32.31
C LEU A 6 5.25 11.24 -31.05
N VAL A 7 5.71 9.99 -31.19
CA VAL A 7 6.23 9.22 -30.06
C VAL A 7 7.64 9.69 -29.68
N ASP A 8 8.47 10.01 -30.67
CA ASP A 8 9.82 10.55 -30.48
C ASP A 8 9.83 11.86 -29.68
N ALA A 9 8.78 12.69 -29.83
CA ALA A 9 8.60 13.91 -29.05
C ALA A 9 8.60 13.68 -27.53
N LEU A 10 8.20 12.49 -27.06
CA LEU A 10 8.20 12.14 -25.63
C LEU A 10 9.61 12.09 -25.03
N LEU A 11 10.65 11.83 -25.84
CA LEU A 11 12.05 11.82 -25.40
C LEU A 11 12.56 13.21 -24.98
N GLN A 12 11.85 14.27 -25.38
CA GLN A 12 12.29 15.65 -25.15
C GLN A 12 11.52 16.36 -24.03
N LEU A 13 10.57 15.68 -23.36
CA LEU A 13 9.69 16.32 -22.37
C LEU A 13 10.33 16.46 -20.98
N GLY A 14 11.01 15.42 -20.51
CA GLY A 14 11.55 15.37 -19.14
C GLY A 14 10.48 15.45 -18.04
N GLU A 15 10.91 15.57 -16.79
CA GLU A 15 9.99 15.52 -15.62
C GLU A 15 9.03 16.70 -15.47
N LYS A 16 9.28 17.85 -16.12
CA LYS A 16 8.51 19.09 -15.89
C LYS A 16 7.02 18.92 -16.18
N HIS A 17 6.68 18.03 -17.10
CA HIS A 17 5.30 17.71 -17.47
C HIS A 17 4.64 16.70 -16.54
N LEU A 18 5.38 16.08 -15.61
CA LEU A 18 4.85 15.05 -14.72
C LEU A 18 4.06 15.60 -13.52
N ARG A 19 4.38 16.81 -13.07
CA ARG A 19 3.88 17.40 -11.80
C ARG A 19 3.05 18.67 -11.96
N LEU A 20 2.59 19.01 -13.17
CA LEU A 20 1.77 20.20 -13.38
C LEU A 20 0.39 20.04 -12.71
N ARG A 21 0.12 20.84 -11.66
CA ARG A 21 -1.20 21.04 -11.04
C ARG A 21 -1.91 19.77 -10.52
N ASN A 22 -1.17 18.77 -10.05
CA ASN A 22 -1.70 17.51 -9.49
C ASN A 22 -2.59 16.69 -10.45
N LYS A 23 -2.52 16.92 -11.76
CA LYS A 23 -3.22 16.15 -12.78
C LYS A 23 -2.28 15.86 -13.95
N TRP A 24 -2.37 14.65 -14.50
CA TRP A 24 -1.62 14.30 -15.71
C TRP A 24 -2.02 15.22 -16.87
N ALA A 25 -1.06 15.54 -17.74
CA ALA A 25 -1.39 16.13 -19.03
C ALA A 25 -2.29 15.16 -19.82
N ASP A 26 -3.16 15.70 -20.69
CA ASP A 26 -3.87 14.89 -21.67
C ASP A 26 -2.90 14.58 -22.82
N TYR A 27 -2.24 13.42 -22.76
CA TYR A 27 -1.21 13.04 -23.72
C TYR A 27 -1.78 12.83 -25.12
N ALA A 28 -3.02 12.31 -25.21
CA ALA A 28 -3.69 12.12 -26.48
C ALA A 28 -3.98 13.47 -27.15
N GLU A 29 -4.53 14.43 -26.41
CA GLU A 29 -4.86 15.75 -26.95
C GLU A 29 -3.60 16.61 -27.19
N VAL A 30 -2.69 16.68 -26.22
CA VAL A 30 -1.52 17.59 -26.27
C VAL A 30 -0.49 17.15 -27.29
N PHE A 31 -0.28 15.84 -27.45
CA PHE A 31 0.76 15.29 -28.35
C PHE A 31 0.18 14.61 -29.59
N GLY A 32 -1.14 14.63 -29.78
CA GLY A 32 -1.80 14.00 -30.93
C GLY A 32 -1.65 12.47 -30.96
N LEU A 33 -1.46 11.85 -29.79
CA LEU A 33 -1.30 10.40 -29.70
C LEU A 33 -2.65 9.71 -29.86
N THR A 34 -2.66 8.63 -30.62
CA THR A 34 -3.84 7.85 -30.99
C THR A 34 -3.57 6.35 -30.84
N ALA A 35 -4.60 5.52 -31.06
CA ALA A 35 -4.46 4.07 -31.03
C ALA A 35 -3.38 3.52 -31.98
N ASP A 36 -3.12 4.20 -33.10
CA ASP A 36 -2.08 3.81 -34.08
C ASP A 36 -0.67 3.84 -33.48
N HIS A 37 -0.47 4.63 -32.41
CA HIS A 37 0.82 4.79 -31.73
C HIS A 37 1.04 3.79 -30.60
N ILE A 38 0.03 2.98 -30.24
CA ILE A 38 0.11 2.02 -29.12
C ILE A 38 1.34 1.08 -29.24
N PRO A 39 1.66 0.48 -30.41
CA PRO A 39 2.82 -0.41 -30.50
C PRO A 39 4.14 0.26 -30.14
N GLU A 40 4.36 1.50 -30.61
CA GLU A 40 5.57 2.26 -30.33
C GLU A 40 5.61 2.77 -28.88
N LEU A 41 4.46 3.15 -28.32
CA LEU A 41 4.34 3.52 -26.91
C LEU A 41 4.62 2.34 -25.98
N ILE A 42 4.16 1.13 -26.33
CA ILE A 42 4.49 -0.10 -25.61
C ILE A 42 6.00 -0.33 -25.66
N GLN A 43 6.62 -0.20 -26.83
CA GLN A 43 8.06 -0.35 -27.00
C GLN A 43 8.83 0.62 -26.09
N MET A 44 8.48 1.90 -26.10
CA MET A 44 9.11 2.92 -25.24
C MET A 44 8.87 2.64 -23.75
N ALA A 45 7.67 2.20 -23.38
CA ALA A 45 7.30 1.92 -22.00
C ALA A 45 8.11 0.80 -21.34
N ILE A 46 8.57 -0.19 -22.12
CA ILE A 46 9.31 -1.35 -21.62
C ILE A 46 10.81 -1.29 -21.93
N ASP A 47 11.26 -0.25 -22.62
CA ASP A 47 12.65 -0.05 -23.03
C ASP A 47 13.56 0.10 -21.81
N GLN A 48 14.45 -0.86 -21.59
CA GLN A 48 15.34 -0.88 -20.43
C GLN A 48 16.43 0.19 -20.53
N ASP A 49 16.87 0.55 -21.73
CA ASP A 49 17.89 1.58 -21.90
C ASP A 49 17.31 2.95 -21.51
N LEU A 50 16.03 3.18 -21.82
CA LEU A 50 15.32 4.39 -21.38
C LEU A 50 14.97 4.34 -19.88
N ASN A 51 14.46 3.22 -19.37
CA ASN A 51 14.08 3.09 -17.96
C ASN A 51 15.28 3.29 -17.00
N TRP A 52 16.49 2.96 -17.45
CA TRP A 52 17.73 3.08 -16.68
C TRP A 52 18.72 4.08 -17.28
N ALA A 53 18.24 5.00 -18.13
CA ALA A 53 19.06 6.09 -18.66
C ALA A 53 19.57 7.01 -17.54
N ASN A 54 20.50 7.90 -17.88
CA ASN A 54 21.01 8.89 -16.93
C ASN A 54 19.85 9.71 -16.34
N SER A 55 19.78 9.79 -15.00
CA SER A 55 18.70 10.49 -14.29
C SER A 55 18.62 11.99 -14.59
N GLU A 56 19.71 12.59 -15.07
CA GLU A 56 19.75 14.00 -15.51
C GLU A 56 19.30 14.20 -16.97
N SER A 57 19.11 13.11 -17.72
CA SER A 57 18.64 13.16 -19.11
C SER A 57 17.13 13.43 -19.19
N LEU A 58 16.67 13.92 -20.34
CA LEU A 58 15.22 14.04 -20.60
C LEU A 58 14.60 12.68 -20.98
N GLU A 59 15.36 11.85 -21.69
CA GLU A 59 14.90 10.57 -22.24
C GLU A 59 14.54 9.53 -21.17
N VAL A 60 15.17 9.59 -19.98
CA VAL A 60 14.82 8.72 -18.84
C VAL A 60 13.36 8.87 -18.40
N TRP A 61 12.72 10.00 -18.75
CA TRP A 61 11.32 10.28 -18.43
C TRP A 61 10.34 9.82 -19.52
N ALA A 62 10.83 9.46 -20.70
CA ALA A 62 10.00 9.04 -21.82
C ALA A 62 9.12 7.82 -21.51
N PRO A 63 9.62 6.77 -20.81
CA PRO A 63 8.76 5.65 -20.39
C PRO A 63 7.59 6.10 -19.53
N VAL A 64 7.79 7.04 -18.59
CA VAL A 64 6.71 7.57 -17.73
C VAL A 64 5.62 8.25 -18.57
N HIS A 65 6.03 9.02 -19.59
CA HIS A 65 5.09 9.63 -20.52
C HIS A 65 4.33 8.58 -21.35
N ALA A 66 5.04 7.56 -21.83
CA ALA A 66 4.43 6.45 -22.56
C ALA A 66 3.41 5.69 -21.69
N TRP A 67 3.72 5.39 -20.43
CA TRP A 67 2.80 4.72 -19.51
C TRP A 67 1.49 5.50 -19.36
N ARG A 68 1.57 6.81 -19.14
CA ARG A 68 0.39 7.67 -18.99
C ARG A 68 -0.44 7.74 -20.28
N ALA A 69 0.22 7.84 -21.43
CA ALA A 69 -0.45 7.82 -22.73
C ALA A 69 -1.17 6.48 -22.97
N LEU A 70 -0.53 5.35 -22.70
CA LEU A 70 -1.13 4.01 -22.81
C LEU A 70 -2.38 3.87 -21.92
N GLY A 71 -2.32 4.38 -20.70
CA GLY A 71 -3.48 4.44 -19.81
C GLY A 71 -4.63 5.25 -20.41
N GLN A 72 -4.36 6.48 -20.85
CA GLN A 72 -5.38 7.37 -21.44
C GLN A 72 -5.99 6.83 -22.74
N LEU A 73 -5.19 6.14 -23.55
CA LEU A 73 -5.63 5.47 -24.77
C LEU A 73 -6.38 4.16 -24.52
N LYS A 74 -6.48 3.74 -23.25
CA LYS A 74 -7.09 2.47 -22.84
C LYS A 74 -6.48 1.25 -23.53
N ALA A 75 -5.15 1.24 -23.65
CA ALA A 75 -4.42 0.27 -24.43
C ALA A 75 -4.37 -1.11 -23.73
N GLU A 76 -5.37 -1.96 -23.94
CA GLU A 76 -5.39 -3.34 -23.39
C GLU A 76 -4.16 -4.16 -23.82
N ALA A 77 -3.67 -3.93 -25.04
CA ALA A 77 -2.46 -4.58 -25.56
C ALA A 77 -1.19 -4.26 -24.74
N ALA A 78 -1.21 -3.24 -23.88
CA ALA A 78 -0.09 -2.86 -23.03
C ALA A 78 -0.06 -3.61 -21.69
N ILE A 79 -1.14 -4.31 -21.30
CA ILE A 79 -1.25 -4.95 -19.98
C ILE A 79 -0.12 -5.96 -19.77
N ASP A 80 0.02 -6.95 -20.64
CA ASP A 80 1.03 -8.00 -20.49
C ASP A 80 2.47 -7.45 -20.67
N PRO A 81 2.77 -6.60 -21.68
CA PRO A 81 4.09 -5.99 -21.78
C PRO A 81 4.50 -5.22 -20.53
N LEU A 82 3.61 -4.39 -19.97
CA LEU A 82 3.91 -3.65 -18.75
C LEU A 82 4.13 -4.60 -17.57
N LEU A 83 3.29 -5.61 -17.38
CA LEU A 83 3.47 -6.61 -16.31
C LEU A 83 4.80 -7.38 -16.44
N SER A 84 5.27 -7.62 -17.66
CA SER A 84 6.50 -8.39 -17.90
C SER A 84 7.76 -7.72 -17.35
N VAL A 85 7.77 -6.39 -17.21
CA VAL A 85 8.91 -5.63 -16.66
C VAL A 85 8.80 -5.31 -15.18
N PHE A 86 7.68 -5.65 -14.51
CA PHE A 86 7.45 -5.29 -13.09
C PHE A 86 8.62 -5.68 -12.19
N ASN A 87 9.08 -6.93 -12.27
CA ASN A 87 10.15 -7.43 -11.40
C ASN A 87 11.50 -6.75 -11.66
N GLN A 88 11.74 -6.29 -12.89
CA GLN A 88 12.95 -5.52 -13.23
C GLN A 88 12.87 -4.10 -12.64
N MET A 89 11.65 -3.57 -12.51
CA MET A 89 11.35 -2.22 -12.03
C MET A 89 11.07 -2.16 -10.52
N GLU A 90 11.42 -3.20 -9.73
CA GLU A 90 11.08 -3.28 -8.30
C GLU A 90 11.56 -2.05 -7.52
N ASP A 91 12.78 -1.59 -7.81
CA ASP A 91 13.43 -0.46 -7.14
C ASP A 91 13.01 0.91 -7.70
N SER A 92 12.11 0.95 -8.69
CA SER A 92 11.65 2.21 -9.29
C SER A 92 10.42 2.77 -8.56
N ASP A 93 10.63 3.84 -7.79
CA ASP A 93 9.55 4.56 -7.09
C ASP A 93 8.47 5.05 -8.05
N TRP A 94 8.88 5.62 -9.19
CA TRP A 94 7.97 6.10 -10.24
C TRP A 94 7.08 4.99 -10.77
N PHE A 95 7.66 3.80 -10.98
CA PHE A 95 6.89 2.66 -11.45
C PHE A 95 5.80 2.28 -10.43
N ARG A 96 6.14 2.20 -9.14
CA ARG A 96 5.20 1.85 -8.07
C ARG A 96 4.09 2.89 -7.90
N GLU A 97 4.39 4.16 -8.11
CA GLU A 97 3.41 5.27 -7.99
C GLU A 97 2.50 5.41 -9.22
N GLU A 98 3.01 5.21 -10.43
CA GLU A 98 2.27 5.45 -11.67
C GLU A 98 1.38 4.28 -12.08
N MET A 99 1.88 3.04 -11.95
CA MET A 99 1.19 1.84 -12.47
C MET A 99 -0.26 1.69 -11.97
N PRO A 100 -0.60 1.92 -10.68
CA PRO A 100 -1.99 1.85 -10.23
C PRO A 100 -2.94 2.72 -11.05
N ALA A 101 -2.55 3.96 -11.35
CA ALA A 101 -3.38 4.88 -12.13
C ALA A 101 -3.41 4.52 -13.62
N VAL A 102 -2.27 4.09 -14.18
CA VAL A 102 -2.16 3.67 -15.59
C VAL A 102 -3.10 2.51 -15.87
N PHE A 103 -2.99 1.42 -15.09
CA PHE A 103 -3.81 0.23 -15.26
C PHE A 103 -5.30 0.51 -14.98
N ALA A 104 -5.62 1.36 -14.00
CA ALA A 104 -7.00 1.76 -13.77
C ALA A 104 -7.59 2.55 -14.95
N LEU A 105 -6.80 3.33 -15.69
CA LEU A 105 -7.28 4.00 -16.90
C LEU A 105 -7.48 3.02 -18.07
N ILE A 106 -6.64 1.98 -18.19
CA ILE A 106 -6.82 0.91 -19.18
C ILE A 106 -8.21 0.27 -19.04
N GLY A 107 -8.58 -0.10 -17.82
CA GLY A 107 -9.94 -0.52 -17.49
C GLY A 107 -10.09 -2.00 -17.13
N PRO A 108 -11.32 -2.53 -17.11
CA PRO A 108 -11.65 -3.83 -16.52
C PRO A 108 -10.84 -5.04 -17.00
N ALA A 109 -10.33 -5.02 -18.23
CA ALA A 109 -9.49 -6.09 -18.79
C ALA A 109 -8.22 -6.39 -17.95
N VAL A 110 -7.78 -5.41 -17.15
CA VAL A 110 -6.65 -5.52 -16.22
C VAL A 110 -6.84 -6.56 -15.12
N LEU A 111 -8.08 -6.82 -14.71
CA LEU A 111 -8.38 -7.58 -13.50
C LEU A 111 -7.73 -8.96 -13.49
N ALA A 112 -7.92 -9.75 -14.55
CA ALA A 112 -7.42 -11.13 -14.59
C ALA A 112 -5.88 -11.20 -14.62
N PRO A 113 -5.17 -10.49 -15.52
CA PRO A 113 -3.71 -10.51 -15.52
C PRO A 113 -3.07 -10.02 -14.20
N VAL A 114 -3.63 -8.98 -13.59
CA VAL A 114 -3.11 -8.46 -12.31
C VAL A 114 -3.40 -9.39 -11.14
N LYS A 115 -4.56 -10.06 -11.14
CA LYS A 115 -4.88 -11.11 -10.16
C LYS A 115 -3.86 -12.25 -10.23
N ASP A 116 -3.54 -12.71 -11.44
CA ASP A 116 -2.55 -13.78 -11.63
C ASP A 116 -1.15 -13.34 -11.20
N PHE A 117 -0.76 -12.11 -11.56
CA PHE A 117 0.51 -11.53 -11.12
C PHE A 117 0.63 -11.45 -9.59
N LEU A 118 -0.43 -11.00 -8.90
CA LEU A 118 -0.49 -10.90 -7.44
C LEU A 118 -0.36 -12.27 -6.75
N ALA A 119 -0.95 -13.30 -7.35
CA ALA A 119 -1.00 -14.65 -6.81
C ALA A 119 0.34 -15.40 -6.94
N ASN A 120 1.18 -15.05 -7.91
CA ASN A 120 2.46 -15.70 -8.16
C ASN A 120 3.51 -15.33 -7.09
N PRO A 121 3.97 -16.28 -6.25
CA PRO A 121 4.97 -16.02 -5.21
C PRO A 121 6.37 -15.75 -5.75
N GLU A 122 6.66 -16.09 -7.01
CA GLU A 122 7.96 -15.81 -7.66
C GLU A 122 8.12 -14.33 -8.03
N ASN A 123 7.03 -13.56 -8.04
CA ASN A 123 7.08 -12.12 -8.28
C ASN A 123 7.59 -11.39 -7.04
N ALA A 124 8.35 -10.33 -7.28
CA ALA A 124 9.03 -9.60 -6.22
C ALA A 124 8.03 -8.91 -5.27
N PHE A 125 8.43 -8.70 -4.02
CA PHE A 125 7.51 -8.29 -2.96
C PHE A 125 6.82 -6.96 -3.28
N TYR A 126 7.60 -5.93 -3.67
CA TYR A 126 7.03 -4.62 -3.96
C TYR A 126 6.24 -4.62 -5.26
N CYS A 127 6.59 -5.47 -6.23
CA CYS A 127 5.83 -5.63 -7.47
C CYS A 127 4.44 -6.23 -7.20
N ARG A 128 4.35 -7.23 -6.31
CA ARG A 128 3.08 -7.81 -5.88
C ARG A 128 2.25 -6.82 -5.06
N TRP A 129 2.90 -5.96 -4.26
CA TRP A 129 2.20 -4.84 -3.62
C TRP A 129 1.63 -3.87 -4.65
N THR A 130 2.42 -3.45 -5.63
CA THR A 130 1.92 -2.60 -6.72
C THR A 130 0.73 -3.24 -7.45
N ALA A 131 0.76 -4.56 -7.69
CA ALA A 131 -0.38 -5.30 -8.25
C ALA A 131 -1.64 -5.21 -7.35
N ALA A 132 -1.51 -5.35 -6.03
CA ALA A 132 -2.62 -5.14 -5.11
C ALA A 132 -3.16 -3.70 -5.16
N ASN A 133 -2.28 -2.70 -5.23
CA ASN A 133 -2.67 -1.30 -5.38
C ASN A 133 -3.37 -1.01 -6.72
N ILE A 134 -2.99 -1.70 -7.80
CA ILE A 134 -3.72 -1.66 -9.07
C ILE A 134 -5.15 -2.13 -8.87
N LEU A 135 -5.39 -3.25 -8.18
CA LEU A 135 -6.75 -3.74 -7.89
C LEU A 135 -7.56 -2.74 -7.07
N VAL A 136 -6.93 -2.06 -6.10
CA VAL A 136 -7.56 -0.98 -5.32
C VAL A 136 -7.98 0.18 -6.23
N LYS A 137 -7.07 0.65 -7.08
CA LYS A 137 -7.34 1.78 -7.99
C LYS A 137 -8.41 1.42 -9.03
N LEU A 138 -8.34 0.21 -9.58
CA LEU A 138 -9.31 -0.33 -10.54
C LEU A 138 -10.70 -0.41 -9.90
N GLY A 139 -10.84 -1.01 -8.71
CA GLY A 139 -12.13 -1.13 -8.03
C GLY A 139 -12.72 0.20 -7.56
N LYS A 140 -11.90 1.24 -7.35
CA LYS A 140 -12.37 2.62 -7.10
C LYS A 140 -12.84 3.32 -8.38
N ALA A 141 -12.22 3.04 -9.51
CA ALA A 141 -12.51 3.68 -10.79
C ALA A 141 -13.65 3.01 -11.56
N HIS A 142 -13.83 1.69 -11.40
CA HIS A 142 -14.76 0.84 -12.15
C HIS A 142 -15.64 0.04 -11.18
N PRO A 143 -16.80 0.59 -10.77
CA PRO A 143 -17.69 -0.04 -9.78
C PRO A 143 -18.14 -1.46 -10.16
N GLU A 144 -18.25 -1.76 -11.45
CA GLU A 144 -18.68 -3.04 -12.00
C GLU A 144 -17.71 -4.20 -11.70
N VAL A 145 -16.41 -3.92 -11.53
CA VAL A 145 -15.40 -4.92 -11.15
C VAL A 145 -14.91 -4.77 -9.70
N ARG A 146 -15.45 -3.80 -8.95
CA ARG A 146 -15.02 -3.54 -7.57
C ARG A 146 -15.10 -4.78 -6.69
N GLN A 147 -16.18 -5.54 -6.80
CA GLN A 147 -16.37 -6.73 -5.99
C GLN A 147 -15.35 -7.82 -6.34
N ASP A 148 -15.04 -8.00 -7.63
CA ASP A 148 -14.07 -8.99 -8.07
C ASP A 148 -12.64 -8.61 -7.64
N CYS A 149 -12.30 -7.32 -7.61
CA CYS A 149 -11.05 -6.84 -7.01
C CYS A 149 -10.95 -7.21 -5.52
N ILE A 150 -12.04 -7.02 -4.76
CA ILE A 150 -12.09 -7.40 -3.33
C ILE A 150 -11.91 -8.92 -3.18
N VAL A 151 -12.61 -9.71 -4.01
CA VAL A 151 -12.49 -11.17 -4.00
C VAL A 151 -11.06 -11.62 -4.28
N ALA A 152 -10.39 -11.04 -5.28
CA ALA A 152 -8.99 -11.37 -5.60
C ALA A 152 -8.03 -11.10 -4.43
N LEU A 153 -8.22 -9.99 -3.70
CA LEU A 153 -7.44 -9.68 -2.49
C LEU A 153 -7.75 -10.65 -1.35
N VAL A 154 -9.02 -10.98 -1.12
CA VAL A 154 -9.45 -11.92 -0.09
C VAL A 154 -8.91 -13.32 -0.36
N GLU A 155 -9.00 -13.83 -1.59
CA GLU A 155 -8.45 -15.13 -1.98
C GLU A 155 -6.95 -15.24 -1.64
N ARG A 156 -6.20 -14.15 -1.82
CA ARG A 156 -4.79 -14.10 -1.44
C ARG A 156 -4.60 -14.06 0.08
N LEU A 157 -5.42 -13.30 0.80
CA LEU A 157 -5.37 -13.22 2.26
C LEU A 157 -5.74 -14.56 2.91
N GLU A 158 -6.68 -15.32 2.36
CA GLU A 158 -7.08 -16.64 2.89
C GLU A 158 -5.94 -17.66 2.82
N GLN A 159 -4.91 -17.40 2.01
CA GLN A 159 -3.65 -18.14 2.01
C GLN A 159 -2.61 -17.54 2.99
N PHE A 160 -3.04 -16.88 4.06
CA PHE A 160 -2.16 -16.14 4.98
C PHE A 160 -0.98 -16.96 5.52
N SER A 161 -1.11 -18.27 5.68
CA SER A 161 -0.04 -19.15 6.14
C SER A 161 1.05 -19.44 5.09
N LYS A 162 0.77 -19.14 3.81
CA LYS A 162 1.70 -19.23 2.69
C LYS A 162 2.29 -17.88 2.30
N ASN A 163 1.79 -16.79 2.88
CA ASN A 163 2.29 -15.42 2.67
C ASN A 163 3.26 -15.04 3.80
N SER A 164 4.10 -14.04 3.56
CA SER A 164 4.77 -13.34 4.66
C SER A 164 3.76 -12.52 5.46
N ARG A 165 4.10 -12.20 6.72
CA ARG A 165 3.21 -11.43 7.60
C ARG A 165 3.02 -10.01 7.10
N GLU A 166 4.08 -9.46 6.53
CA GLU A 166 4.15 -8.15 5.90
C GLU A 166 3.22 -8.11 4.68
N PHE A 167 3.26 -9.15 3.85
CA PHE A 167 2.39 -9.24 2.69
C PHE A 167 0.91 -9.34 3.08
N ASN A 168 0.58 -10.10 4.13
CA ASN A 168 -0.79 -10.15 4.65
C ASN A 168 -1.26 -8.78 5.17
N GLY A 169 -0.40 -8.06 5.91
CA GLY A 169 -0.70 -6.70 6.36
C GLY A 169 -0.96 -5.75 5.19
N MET A 170 -0.18 -5.84 4.13
CA MET A 170 -0.39 -5.07 2.90
C MET A 170 -1.74 -5.35 2.24
N ILE A 171 -2.11 -6.64 2.07
CA ILE A 171 -3.41 -7.02 1.51
C ILE A 171 -4.57 -6.45 2.36
N ILE A 172 -4.44 -6.48 3.68
CA ILE A 172 -5.42 -5.89 4.60
C ILE A 172 -5.50 -4.37 4.41
N SER A 173 -4.37 -3.68 4.23
CA SER A 173 -4.36 -2.26 3.89
C SER A 173 -5.15 -1.96 2.62
N CYS A 174 -5.00 -2.79 1.58
CA CYS A 174 -5.77 -2.65 0.34
C CYS A 174 -7.28 -2.87 0.55
N LEU A 175 -7.67 -3.82 1.40
CA LEU A 175 -9.08 -4.05 1.76
C LEU A 175 -9.69 -2.88 2.55
N ILE A 176 -8.91 -2.27 3.44
CA ILE A 176 -9.27 -1.02 4.14
C ILE A 176 -9.48 0.11 3.14
N ASP A 177 -8.56 0.28 2.20
CA ASP A 177 -8.64 1.33 1.17
C ASP A 177 -9.87 1.18 0.28
N LEU A 178 -10.33 -0.05 0.05
CA LEU A 178 -11.57 -0.35 -0.67
C LEU A 178 -12.82 -0.26 0.22
N GLN A 179 -12.69 -0.05 1.53
CA GLN A 179 -13.79 -0.07 2.51
C GLN A 179 -14.58 -1.39 2.43
N ALA A 180 -13.87 -2.52 2.37
CA ALA A 180 -14.43 -3.85 2.20
C ALA A 180 -14.92 -4.46 3.54
N GLN A 181 -15.92 -3.84 4.17
CA GLN A 181 -16.43 -4.23 5.50
C GLN A 181 -16.82 -5.71 5.61
N ASP A 182 -17.43 -6.27 4.57
CA ASP A 182 -17.90 -7.67 4.55
C ASP A 182 -16.74 -8.69 4.60
N THR A 183 -15.49 -8.25 4.47
CA THR A 183 -14.29 -9.09 4.56
C THR A 183 -13.72 -9.21 5.98
N ALA A 184 -14.36 -8.55 6.96
CA ALA A 184 -13.93 -8.56 8.36
C ALA A 184 -13.68 -9.98 8.93
N PRO A 185 -14.53 -11.00 8.70
CA PRO A 185 -14.28 -12.34 9.22
C PRO A 185 -12.99 -12.98 8.68
N GLN A 186 -12.63 -12.73 7.42
CA GLN A 186 -11.40 -13.24 6.82
C GLN A 186 -10.17 -12.55 7.41
N ILE A 187 -10.26 -11.24 7.64
CA ILE A 187 -9.17 -10.46 8.25
C ILE A 187 -8.97 -10.86 9.72
N GLU A 188 -10.06 -11.00 10.48
CA GLU A 188 -10.00 -11.45 11.88
C GLU A 188 -9.31 -12.80 12.02
N ARG A 189 -9.62 -13.76 11.13
CA ARG A 189 -8.94 -15.08 11.12
C ARG A 189 -7.42 -14.94 10.94
N ALA A 190 -6.96 -14.06 10.06
CA ALA A 190 -5.52 -13.85 9.84
C ALA A 190 -4.83 -13.25 11.08
N TYR A 191 -5.48 -12.28 11.76
CA TYR A 191 -4.99 -11.71 13.02
C TYR A 191 -4.98 -12.73 14.16
N ALA A 192 -6.08 -13.48 14.33
CA ALA A 192 -6.20 -14.52 15.35
C ALA A 192 -5.12 -15.61 15.18
N ALA A 193 -4.80 -15.94 13.92
CA ALA A 193 -3.74 -16.88 13.58
C ALA A 193 -2.32 -16.27 13.66
N LYS A 194 -2.17 -14.98 13.98
CA LYS A 194 -0.91 -14.23 14.11
C LYS A 194 -0.06 -14.23 12.83
N TRP A 195 -0.73 -14.21 11.67
CA TRP A 195 -0.09 -14.15 10.35
C TRP A 195 -0.06 -12.74 9.76
N VAL A 196 -0.29 -11.70 10.57
CA VAL A 196 -0.29 -10.31 10.13
C VAL A 196 0.80 -9.54 10.85
N ASP A 197 1.60 -8.77 10.11
CA ASP A 197 2.48 -7.78 10.72
C ASP A 197 1.67 -6.55 11.12
N VAL A 198 1.53 -6.36 12.42
CA VAL A 198 0.79 -5.25 13.02
C VAL A 198 1.45 -3.89 12.78
N SER A 199 2.70 -3.84 12.33
CA SER A 199 3.40 -2.59 12.02
C SER A 199 2.80 -1.85 10.81
N ILE A 200 2.07 -2.57 9.94
CA ILE A 200 1.54 -2.04 8.69
C ILE A 200 0.19 -1.34 8.88
N CYS A 201 -0.79 -2.03 9.49
CA CYS A 201 -2.16 -1.53 9.66
C CYS A 201 -2.60 -1.44 11.13
N GLY A 202 -1.68 -1.60 12.07
CA GLY A 202 -2.03 -1.73 13.49
C GLY A 202 -2.61 -3.11 13.83
N ASP A 203 -3.22 -3.19 15.00
CA ASP A 203 -3.88 -4.41 15.47
C ASP A 203 -5.33 -4.53 14.93
N TRP A 204 -6.03 -5.60 15.33
CA TRP A 204 -7.41 -5.81 14.89
C TRP A 204 -8.36 -4.66 15.26
N ILE A 205 -8.13 -3.95 16.37
CA ILE A 205 -8.97 -2.81 16.76
C ILE A 205 -8.76 -1.64 15.80
N ASP A 206 -7.51 -1.40 15.36
CA ASP A 206 -7.23 -0.37 14.35
C ASP A 206 -7.90 -0.71 13.02
N VAL A 207 -7.81 -1.97 12.58
CA VAL A 207 -8.45 -2.41 11.34
C VAL A 207 -9.97 -2.33 11.40
N GLN A 208 -10.59 -2.70 12.52
CA GLN A 208 -12.04 -2.54 12.69
C GLN A 208 -12.46 -1.07 12.57
N ARG A 209 -11.69 -0.15 13.13
CA ARG A 209 -11.92 1.30 13.00
C ARG A 209 -11.77 1.75 11.55
N ASP A 210 -10.69 1.34 10.88
CA ASP A 210 -10.36 1.83 9.54
C ASP A 210 -11.26 1.24 8.45
N LEU A 211 -11.86 0.07 8.70
CA LEU A 211 -12.98 -0.47 7.91
C LEU A 211 -14.32 0.22 8.21
N GLY A 212 -14.43 0.99 9.29
CA GLY A 212 -15.67 1.63 9.71
C GLY A 212 -16.63 0.74 10.52
N LEU A 213 -16.14 -0.39 11.07
CA LEU A 213 -16.94 -1.32 11.88
C LEU A 213 -17.16 -0.83 13.32
N ILE A 214 -16.22 -0.03 13.83
CA ILE A 214 -16.31 0.60 15.15
C ILE A 214 -15.93 2.08 15.07
N SER A 215 -16.46 2.89 15.97
CA SER A 215 -16.11 4.31 16.05
C SER A 215 -14.73 4.53 16.68
N ARG A 216 -14.13 5.71 16.45
CA ARG A 216 -12.90 6.12 17.15
C ARG A 216 -13.06 6.15 18.68
N ALA A 217 -14.23 6.56 19.17
CA ALA A 217 -14.54 6.56 20.59
C ALA A 217 -14.59 5.13 21.16
N GLU A 218 -15.24 4.21 20.44
CA GLU A 218 -15.28 2.81 20.84
C GLU A 218 -13.90 2.15 20.83
N ALA A 219 -13.07 2.42 19.81
CA ALA A 219 -11.69 1.95 19.75
C ALA A 219 -10.87 2.47 20.96
N TYR A 220 -11.06 3.73 21.34
CA TYR A 220 -10.44 4.33 22.53
C TYR A 220 -10.88 3.62 23.82
N GLU A 221 -12.19 3.46 24.03
CA GLU A 221 -12.73 2.79 25.23
C GLU A 221 -12.23 1.35 25.37
N ARG A 222 -12.21 0.57 24.28
CA ARG A 222 -11.70 -0.81 24.29
C ARG A 222 -10.24 -0.88 24.74
N ARG A 223 -9.39 0.04 24.29
CA ARG A 223 -7.96 0.09 24.70
C ARG A 223 -7.80 0.48 26.17
N HIS A 224 -8.55 1.49 26.63
CA HIS A 224 -8.49 1.95 28.02
C HIS A 224 -9.06 0.94 29.01
N HIS A 225 -10.09 0.17 28.61
CA HIS A 225 -10.62 -0.90 29.45
C HIS A 225 -9.59 -2.03 29.64
N VAL A 226 -8.88 -2.43 28.58
CA VAL A 226 -7.81 -3.44 28.64
C VAL A 226 -6.67 -2.99 29.57
N ASP A 227 -6.24 -1.72 29.48
CA ASP A 227 -5.20 -1.19 30.37
C ASP A 227 -5.66 -1.15 31.84
N ALA A 228 -6.92 -0.77 32.09
CA ALA A 228 -7.49 -0.76 33.43
C ALA A 228 -7.58 -2.18 34.04
N GLU A 229 -7.92 -3.20 33.26
CA GLU A 229 -7.89 -4.60 33.71
C GLU A 229 -6.46 -5.12 33.95
N ARG A 230 -5.52 -4.74 33.09
CA ARG A 230 -4.10 -5.09 33.26
C ARG A 230 -3.49 -4.45 34.50
N LEU A 231 -3.87 -3.21 34.81
CA LEU A 231 -3.48 -2.53 36.05
C LEU A 231 -4.13 -3.18 37.27
N ARG A 232 -5.44 -3.49 37.22
CA ARG A 232 -6.15 -4.19 38.30
C ARG A 232 -5.57 -5.57 38.59
N SER A 233 -5.26 -6.36 37.57
CA SER A 233 -4.65 -7.69 37.71
C SER A 233 -3.18 -7.65 38.18
N LYS A 234 -2.42 -6.60 37.84
CA LYS A 234 -1.10 -6.34 38.45
C LYS A 234 -1.23 -5.94 39.92
N ALA A 235 -2.18 -5.06 40.24
CA ALA A 235 -2.46 -4.62 41.61
C ALA A 235 -2.89 -5.79 42.53
N SER A 236 -3.71 -6.71 42.04
CA SER A 236 -4.13 -7.89 42.80
C SER A 236 -3.01 -8.92 43.02
N LYS A 237 -1.91 -8.85 42.24
CA LYS A 237 -0.73 -9.73 42.37
C LYS A 237 0.38 -9.11 43.22
N LEU A 238 0.27 -7.83 43.57
CA LEU A 238 1.20 -7.19 44.51
C LEU A 238 0.90 -7.71 45.93
N PRO A 239 1.93 -8.11 46.71
CA PRO A 239 1.72 -8.49 48.10
C PRO A 239 1.13 -7.28 48.87
N PRO A 240 0.27 -7.52 49.88
CA PRO A 240 -0.33 -6.44 50.64
C PRO A 240 0.78 -5.56 51.21
N ALA A 241 0.66 -4.25 50.97
CA ALA A 241 1.63 -3.28 51.45
C ALA A 241 1.82 -3.47 52.96
N SER A 242 3.05 -3.79 53.39
CA SER A 242 3.37 -3.87 54.80
C SER A 242 3.14 -2.49 55.41
N THR A 243 2.13 -2.36 56.25
CA THR A 243 1.89 -1.18 57.09
C THR A 243 2.99 -1.06 58.14
N LYS A 244 4.20 -0.67 57.73
CA LYS A 244 5.17 -0.03 58.62
C LYS A 244 4.98 1.47 58.46
N GLY A 245 4.12 2.02 59.32
CA GLY A 245 3.98 3.46 59.47
C GLY A 245 5.34 4.10 59.75
N PHE A 246 5.58 5.27 59.16
CA PHE A 246 6.71 6.12 59.49
C PHE A 246 6.52 6.66 60.92
N GLY A 247 6.92 5.86 61.91
CA GLY A 247 6.97 6.24 63.31
C GLY A 247 8.11 7.22 63.56
N THR A 248 7.72 8.43 63.93
CA THR A 248 8.52 9.56 64.42
C THR A 248 9.64 9.14 65.39
N GLY A 249 10.90 9.29 64.96
CA GLY A 249 12.06 9.21 65.85
C GLY A 249 12.28 10.55 66.57
N THR A 250 11.68 10.74 67.75
CA THR A 250 12.06 11.83 68.65
C THR A 250 13.40 11.50 69.30
N SER A 251 14.48 12.19 68.93
CA SER A 251 15.75 12.11 69.66
C SER A 251 15.65 12.94 70.95
N LYS A 252 15.82 12.27 72.11
CA LYS A 252 16.00 12.95 73.40
C LYS A 252 17.49 13.23 73.59
N LEU A 253 17.89 14.50 73.46
CA LEU A 253 19.17 15.02 73.95
C LEU A 253 19.16 15.05 75.48
N GLN A 254 19.88 14.11 76.12
CA GLN A 254 20.20 14.20 77.54
C GLN A 254 21.39 15.15 77.76
N LYS A 255 21.13 16.26 78.46
CA LYS A 255 22.14 17.14 79.08
C LYS A 255 22.86 16.37 80.20
N LYS A 256 24.19 16.25 80.14
CA LYS A 256 25.03 16.00 81.33
C LYS A 256 25.69 17.31 81.77
N LYS A 257 25.47 17.68 83.04
CA LYS A 257 26.07 18.82 83.75
C LYS A 257 27.50 18.49 84.16
N ALA A 258 28.31 19.55 84.22
CA ALA A 258 29.68 19.59 84.71
C ALA A 258 29.83 19.27 86.21
N ARG A 259 30.96 18.67 86.55
CA ARG A 259 31.82 19.07 87.66
C ARG A 259 33.27 18.80 87.28
#